data_AF-M0DMB0-F1
#
_entry.id   AF-M0DMB0-F1
#
_cell.length_a   1.000
_cell.length_b   1.000
_cell.length_c   1.000
_cell.angle_alpha   90.00
_cell.angle_beta   90.00
_cell.angle_gamma   90.00
#
_symmetry.space_group_name_H-M   'P 1'
#
loop_
_entity.id
_entity.type
_entity.pdbx_description
1 polymer ?
#
loop_
_entity_poly.entity_id
_entity_poly.type
_entity_poly.pdbx_seq_one_letter_code
_entity_poly.pdbx_strand_id
1 'polypeptide(L)'
;MYPLVVVLGVAAVEERPAVARTALPIVAVGLSVAACHSYIQTTLAECTVRGPCAIVLWRGPLVGPSVPNLSLVAFGLLAVLPVGMRRRV
;
A
#
# COMPACT_ATOMS: atom_id res chain seq x y z
N MET A 1 1.87 -4.78 4.18
CA MET A 1 2.33 -5.49 2.97
C MET A 1 2.39 -7.00 3.14
N TYR A 2 3.23 -7.57 4.02
CA TYR A 2 3.48 -9.04 4.08
C TYR A 2 2.27 -9.98 3.89
N PRO A 3 1.10 -9.81 4.55
CA PRO A 3 -0.04 -10.71 4.33
C PRO A 3 -0.58 -10.72 2.88
N LEU A 4 -0.52 -9.58 2.18
CA LEU A 4 -0.94 -9.48 0.77
C LEU A 4 0.00 -10.23 -0.17
N VAL A 5 1.29 -10.29 0.13
CA VAL A 5 2.27 -11.03 -0.68
C VAL A 5 1.94 -12.52 -0.67
N VAL A 6 1.61 -13.08 0.50
CA VAL A 6 1.20 -14.48 0.65
C VAL A 6 -0.16 -14.72 -0.02
N VAL A 7 -1.17 -13.91 0.29
CA VAL A 7 -2.54 -14.09 -0.21
C VAL A 7 -2.63 -13.97 -1.74
N LEU A 8 -1.93 -13.00 -2.34
CA LEU A 8 -1.90 -12.83 -3.80
C LEU A 8 -0.97 -13.86 -4.47
N GLY A 9 0.13 -14.25 -3.83
CA GLY A 9 1.04 -15.28 -4.35
C GLY A 9 0.35 -16.64 -4.50
N VAL A 10 -0.36 -17.09 -3.46
CA VAL A 10 -1.16 -18.34 -3.53
C VAL A 10 -2.24 -18.24 -4.60
N ALA A 11 -2.97 -17.11 -4.67
CA ALA A 11 -4.04 -16.95 -5.65
C ALA A 11 -3.55 -16.79 -7.11
N ALA A 12 -2.28 -16.42 -7.33
CA ALA A 12 -1.65 -16.41 -8.65
C ALA A 12 -1.19 -17.82 -9.08
N VAL A 13 -0.84 -18.70 -8.14
CA VAL A 13 -0.50 -20.11 -8.41
C VAL A 13 -1.74 -20.98 -8.57
N GLU A 14 -2.79 -20.71 -7.80
CA GLU A 14 -4.06 -21.48 -7.81
C GLU A 14 -5.19 -20.80 -8.63
N GLU A 15 -4.85 -19.77 -9.41
CA GLU A 15 -5.77 -19.00 -10.29
C GLU A 15 -7.12 -18.62 -9.65
N ARG A 16 -7.16 -18.25 -8.36
CA ARG A 16 -8.42 -18.05 -7.61
C ARG A 16 -8.96 -16.60 -7.69
N PRO A 17 -9.93 -16.25 -8.57
CA PRO A 17 -10.50 -14.90 -8.65
C PRO A 17 -11.26 -14.48 -7.37
N ALA A 18 -11.65 -15.45 -6.53
CA ALA A 18 -12.28 -15.19 -5.24
C ALA A 18 -11.37 -14.44 -4.23
N VAL A 19 -10.05 -14.43 -4.46
CA VAL A 19 -9.06 -13.74 -3.60
C VAL A 19 -9.36 -12.25 -3.42
N ALA A 20 -10.03 -11.61 -4.37
CA ALA A 20 -10.42 -10.21 -4.25
C ALA A 20 -11.23 -9.91 -2.97
N ARG A 21 -11.99 -10.89 -2.44
CA ARG A 21 -12.75 -10.73 -1.18
C ARG A 21 -11.86 -10.61 0.06
N THR A 22 -10.68 -11.22 0.08
CA THR A 22 -9.73 -11.17 1.21
C THR A 22 -8.62 -10.15 0.98
N ALA A 23 -8.17 -9.98 -0.27
CA ALA A 23 -7.15 -9.01 -0.63
C ALA A 23 -7.66 -7.56 -0.51
N LEU A 24 -8.85 -7.22 -1.02
CA LEU A 24 -9.32 -5.82 -1.04
C LEU A 24 -9.47 -5.19 0.36
N PRO A 25 -9.98 -5.87 1.41
CA PRO A 25 -9.96 -5.32 2.78
C PRO A 25 -8.54 -5.03 3.30
N ILE A 26 -7.58 -5.93 3.03
CA ILE A 26 -6.18 -5.75 3.47
C ILE A 26 -5.50 -4.62 2.70
N VAL A 27 -5.82 -4.47 1.40
CA VAL A 27 -5.40 -3.33 0.58
C VAL A 27 -5.99 -2.03 1.12
N ALA A 28 -7.28 -1.99 1.46
CA ALA A 28 -7.95 -0.79 1.98
C ALA A 28 -7.32 -0.32 3.31
N VAL A 29 -7.07 -1.23 4.26
CA VAL A 29 -6.36 -0.89 5.51
C VAL A 29 -4.97 -0.34 5.21
N GLY A 30 -4.22 -0.98 4.32
CA GLY A 30 -2.88 -0.53 3.92
C GLY A 30 -2.87 0.82 3.22
N LEU A 31 -3.83 1.07 2.32
CA LEU A 31 -4.03 2.33 1.60
C LEU A 31 -4.30 3.48 2.57
N SER A 32 -5.21 3.28 3.53
CA SER A 32 -5.54 4.26 4.57
C SER A 32 -4.34 4.60 5.45
N VAL A 33 -3.56 3.60 5.86
CA VAL A 33 -2.32 3.81 6.64
C VAL A 33 -1.28 4.57 5.81
N ALA A 34 -1.07 4.22 4.55
CA ALA A 34 -0.12 4.91 3.67
C ALA A 34 -0.54 6.36 3.37
N ALA A 35 -1.84 6.61 3.15
CA ALA A 35 -2.38 7.95 2.94
C ALA A 35 -2.22 8.82 4.20
N CYS A 36 -2.53 8.27 5.38
CA CYS A 36 -2.31 8.93 6.67
C CYS A 36 -0.84 9.31 6.85
N HIS A 37 0.10 8.37 6.66
CA HIS A 37 1.52 8.64 6.79
C HIS A 37 2.05 9.66 5.76
N SER A 38 1.54 9.64 4.52
CA SER A 38 1.90 10.64 3.49
C SER A 38 1.41 12.04 3.85
N TYR A 39 0.23 12.15 4.47
CA TYR A 39 -0.35 13.41 4.92
C TYR A 39 0.38 13.98 6.13
N ILE A 40 0.56 13.20 7.20
CA ILE A 40 1.24 13.68 8.43
C ILE A 40 2.72 14.00 8.21
N GLN A 41 3.40 13.32 7.28
CA GLN A 41 4.78 13.64 6.89
C GLN A 41 4.93 15.04 6.24
N THR A 42 3.85 15.62 5.71
CA THR A 42 3.85 16.97 5.11
C THR A 42 3.17 18.03 5.98
N THR A 43 2.50 17.65 7.06
CA THR A 43 1.68 18.55 7.89
C THR A 43 2.05 18.58 9.38
N LEU A 44 2.74 17.57 9.92
CA LEU A 44 3.09 17.48 11.35
C LEU A 44 4.60 17.31 11.55
N ALA A 45 5.21 18.25 12.28
CA ALA A 45 6.65 18.21 12.59
C ALA A 45 7.01 17.11 13.61
N GLU A 46 6.18 16.94 14.64
CA GLU A 46 6.28 15.85 15.63
C GLU A 46 5.24 14.76 15.34
N CYS A 47 5.46 13.53 15.81
CA CYS A 47 5.01 12.28 15.08
C CYS A 47 5.74 10.86 15.38
N THR A 48 5.46 11.14 16.65
CA THR A 48 6.07 10.37 17.73
C THR A 48 5.79 8.86 17.65
N VAL A 49 6.70 8.07 17.03
CA VAL A 49 6.90 6.65 17.44
C VAL A 49 7.04 6.55 18.98
N ARG A 50 7.46 7.59 19.70
CA ARG A 50 8.87 7.98 20.05
C ARG A 50 9.88 8.52 19.00
N GLY A 51 9.47 8.96 17.81
CA GLY A 51 10.32 9.69 16.84
C GLY A 51 9.47 10.37 15.74
N PRO A 52 9.89 11.51 15.15
CA PRO A 52 9.04 12.48 14.42
C PRO A 52 8.50 12.05 13.03
N CYS A 53 7.37 12.64 12.61
CA CYS A 53 6.61 12.25 11.39
C CYS A 53 7.21 12.84 10.11
N ALA A 54 7.68 14.09 10.17
CA ALA A 54 8.27 14.79 9.03
C ALA A 54 9.65 14.25 8.61
N ILE A 55 10.29 13.37 9.40
CA ILE A 55 11.64 12.89 9.07
C ILE A 55 11.60 11.97 7.85
N VAL A 56 12.31 12.36 6.80
CA VAL A 56 12.34 11.61 5.54
C VAL A 56 13.57 10.72 5.50
N LEU A 57 13.47 9.55 6.14
CA LEU A 57 14.59 8.58 6.24
C LEU A 57 15.17 8.19 4.87
N TRP A 58 14.34 8.19 3.82
CA TRP A 58 14.73 7.80 2.48
C TRP A 58 13.83 8.48 1.43
N ARG A 59 14.42 8.81 0.28
CA ARG A 59 13.74 9.31 -0.92
C ARG A 59 14.19 8.51 -2.14
N GLY A 60 13.26 8.19 -3.04
CA GLY A 60 13.59 7.50 -4.29
C GLY A 60 14.36 8.39 -5.28
N PRO A 61 15.26 7.83 -6.10
CA PRO A 61 16.03 8.60 -7.09
C PRO A 61 15.16 9.20 -8.20
N LEU A 62 13.98 8.64 -8.44
CA LEU A 62 12.99 9.09 -9.42
C LEU A 62 11.97 9.99 -8.72
N VAL A 63 12.06 11.32 -8.90
CA VAL A 63 11.11 12.34 -8.37
C VAL A 63 11.07 12.44 -6.82
N GLY A 64 12.01 11.84 -6.10
CA GLY A 64 12.16 12.02 -4.65
C GLY A 64 11.04 11.47 -3.71
N PRO A 65 10.20 10.48 -4.07
CA PRO A 65 9.10 10.03 -3.22
C PRO A 65 9.61 9.39 -1.93
N SER A 66 8.94 9.67 -0.82
CA SER A 66 9.17 9.02 0.46
C SER A 66 8.56 7.61 0.51
N VAL A 67 8.95 6.83 1.53
CA VAL A 67 8.43 5.47 1.75
C VAL A 67 6.90 5.42 1.89
N PRO A 68 6.21 6.34 2.61
CA PRO A 68 4.75 6.43 2.59
C PRO A 68 4.17 6.66 1.18
N ASN A 69 4.75 7.57 0.39
CA ASN A 69 4.25 7.89 -0.95
C ASN A 69 4.38 6.69 -1.92
N LEU A 70 5.50 5.95 -1.88
CA LEU A 70 5.63 4.71 -2.65
C LEU A 70 4.65 3.62 -2.16
N SER A 71 4.42 3.53 -0.85
CA SER A 71 3.45 2.59 -0.28
C SER A 71 2.02 2.91 -0.73
N LEU A 72 1.67 4.19 -0.81
CA LEU A 72 0.38 4.70 -1.29
C LEU A 72 0.15 4.33 -2.77
N VAL A 73 1.16 4.54 -3.62
CA VAL A 73 1.11 4.12 -5.04
C VAL A 73 0.97 2.59 -5.16
N ALA A 74 1.74 1.82 -4.39
CA ALA A 74 1.67 0.36 -4.40
C ALA A 74 0.29 -0.17 -3.98
N PHE A 75 -0.30 0.36 -2.89
CA PHE A 75 -1.66 0.00 -2.49
C PHE A 75 -2.72 0.46 -3.50
N GLY A 76 -2.54 1.63 -4.15
CA GLY A 76 -3.43 2.09 -5.22
C GLY A 76 -3.46 1.13 -6.42
N LEU A 77 -2.28 0.66 -6.86
CA LEU A 77 -2.18 -0.36 -7.91
C LEU A 77 -2.83 -1.68 -7.48
N LEU A 78 -2.58 -2.12 -6.24
CA LEU A 78 -3.19 -3.34 -5.67
C LEU A 78 -4.70 -3.24 -5.42
N ALA A 79 -5.29 -2.05 -5.38
CA ALA A 79 -6.73 -1.86 -5.32
C ALA A 79 -7.39 -2.07 -6.70
N VAL A 80 -6.72 -1.64 -7.78
CA VAL A 80 -7.23 -1.72 -9.15
C VAL A 80 -6.97 -3.09 -9.79
N LEU A 81 -5.79 -3.67 -9.58
CA LEU A 81 -5.36 -4.91 -10.25
C LEU A 81 -6.34 -6.09 -10.06
N PRO A 82 -6.79 -6.46 -8.84
CA PRO A 82 -7.74 -7.56 -8.66
C PRO A 82 -9.12 -7.29 -9.28
N VAL A 83 -9.55 -6.02 -9.31
CA VAL A 83 -10.81 -5.60 -9.95
C VAL A 83 -10.69 -5.68 -11.47
N GLY A 84 -9.54 -5.32 -12.03
CA GLY A 84 -9.23 -5.47 -13.45
C GLY A 84 -9.15 -6.93 -13.89
N MET A 85 -8.49 -7.80 -13.11
CA MET A 85 -8.43 -9.24 -13.37
C MET A 85 -9.83 -9.87 -13.35
N ARG A 86 -10.66 -9.53 -12.37
CA ARG A 86 -12.06 -10.01 -12.26
C ARG A 86 -12.99 -9.51 -13.38
N ARG A 87 -12.54 -8.63 -14.28
CA ARG A 87 -13.26 -8.22 -15.50
C ARG A 87 -12.77 -8.90 -16.78
N ARG A 88 -11.79 -9.81 -16.68
CA ARG A 88 -11.21 -10.57 -17.79
C ARG A 88 -11.53 -12.08 -17.73
N VAL A 89 -12.27 -12.50 -16.69
CA VAL A 89 -12.73 -13.86 -16.40
C VAL A 89 -14.24 -13.80 -16.23
#